data_AF-A0A0S8EJF3-F1
#
_entry.id   AF-A0A0S8EJF3-F1
#
_cell.length_a   1.000
_cell.length_b   1.000
_cell.length_c   1.000
_cell.angle_alpha   90.00
_cell.angle_beta   90.00
_cell.angle_gamma   90.00
#
_symmetry.space_group_name_H-M   'P 1'
#
loop_
_entity.id
_entity.type
_entity.pdbx_description
1 polymer ?
#
loop_
_entity_poly.entity_id
_entity_poly.type
_entity_poly.pdbx_seq_one_letter_code
_entity_poly.pdbx_strand_id
1 'polypeptide(L)'
;MGLWIAFWLSAVATWAAHSTLWMQEWYYLALSVLAATSLAIGVTILATKERSARNIALVVIGLVIGQWWLIEVLATQVIWRFGGFAP
;
A
#
# COMPACT_ATOMS: atom_id res chain seq x y z
N MET A 1 -3.24 -1.49 20.98
CA MET A 1 -3.92 -2.25 19.92
C MET A 1 -4.46 -1.37 18.80
N GLY A 2 -4.98 -0.17 19.08
CA GLY A 2 -5.60 0.71 18.08
C GLY A 2 -4.79 0.98 16.81
N LEU A 3 -3.47 1.22 16.90
CA LEU A 3 -2.62 1.46 15.71
C LEU A 3 -2.59 0.27 14.73
N TRP A 4 -2.55 -0.97 15.25
CA TRP A 4 -2.59 -2.16 14.40
C TRP A 4 -3.92 -2.30 13.69
N ILE A 5 -5.03 -1.99 14.38
CA ILE A 5 -6.37 -2.02 13.79
C ILE A 5 -6.46 -0.96 12.68
N ALA A 6 -6.02 0.27 12.95
CA ALA A 6 -6.01 1.34 11.94
C ALA A 6 -5.14 0.98 10.72
N PHE A 7 -3.99 0.35 10.94
CA PHE A 7 -3.12 -0.13 9.87
C PHE A 7 -3.81 -1.17 8.98
N TRP A 8 -4.38 -2.22 9.58
CA TRP A 8 -5.09 -3.25 8.81
C TRP A 8 -6.37 -2.72 8.14
N LEU A 9 -7.10 -1.82 8.81
CA LEU A 9 -8.25 -1.14 8.20
C LEU A 9 -7.84 -0.31 6.99
N SER A 10 -6.69 0.38 7.04
CA SER A 10 -6.18 1.13 5.88
C SER A 10 -5.85 0.19 4.71
N ALA A 11 -5.29 -1.00 4.99
CA ALA A 11 -4.98 -1.98 3.96
C ALA A 11 -6.26 -2.53 3.30
N VAL A 12 -7.27 -2.89 4.11
CA VAL A 12 -8.59 -3.33 3.63
C VAL A 12 -9.29 -2.23 2.85
N ALA A 13 -9.24 -0.98 3.31
CA ALA A 13 -9.80 0.17 2.61
C ALA A 13 -9.11 0.41 1.27
N THR A 14 -7.78 0.24 1.20
CA THR A 14 -7.03 0.33 -0.06
C THR A 14 -7.46 -0.76 -1.03
N TRP A 15 -7.63 -1.99 -0.57
CA TRP A 15 -8.10 -3.10 -1.40
C TRP A 15 -9.55 -2.89 -1.91
N ALA A 16 -10.44 -2.40 -1.03
CA ALA A 16 -11.80 -2.05 -1.41
C ALA A 16 -11.85 -0.89 -2.43
N ALA A 17 -11.05 0.15 -2.20
CA ALA A 17 -10.92 1.28 -3.13
C ALA A 17 -10.36 0.82 -4.49
N HIS A 18 -9.34 -0.02 -4.48
CA HIS A 18 -8.75 -0.62 -5.68
C HIS A 18 -9.80 -1.40 -6.50
N SER A 19 -10.63 -2.19 -5.82
CA SER A 19 -11.63 -3.05 -6.47
C SER A 19 -12.87 -2.29 -6.98
N THR A 20 -13.22 -1.14 -6.38
CA THR A 20 -14.50 -0.45 -6.64
C THR A 20 -14.37 0.88 -7.35
N LEU A 21 -13.27 1.61 -7.15
CA LEU A 21 -13.09 2.97 -7.63
C LEU A 21 -12.26 3.06 -8.92
N TRP A 22 -11.89 1.95 -9.54
CA TRP A 22 -10.97 1.93 -10.68
C TRP A 22 -11.42 2.74 -11.91
N MET A 23 -12.73 2.98 -12.05
CA MET A 23 -13.31 3.82 -13.11
C MET A 23 -13.34 5.33 -12.77
N GLN A 24 -13.00 5.72 -11.54
CA GLN A 24 -13.11 7.10 -11.06
C GLN A 24 -11.85 7.90 -11.38
N GLU A 25 -11.99 9.17 -11.75
CA GLU A 25 -10.84 10.04 -12.09
C GLU A 25 -9.89 10.27 -10.90
N TRP A 26 -10.43 10.28 -9.68
CA TRP A 26 -9.69 10.50 -8.44
C TRP A 26 -9.14 9.20 -7.82
N TYR A 27 -9.26 8.08 -8.53
CA TYR A 27 -8.84 6.75 -8.09
C TYR A 27 -7.39 6.70 -7.59
N TYR A 28 -6.44 7.13 -8.41
CA TYR A 28 -5.02 7.11 -8.06
C TYR A 28 -4.69 8.07 -6.91
N LEU A 29 -5.44 9.17 -6.79
CA LEU A 29 -5.28 10.11 -5.68
C LEU A 29 -5.74 9.46 -4.37
N ALA A 30 -6.90 8.81 -4.35
CA ALA A 30 -7.38 8.08 -3.17
C ALA A 30 -6.42 6.98 -2.74
N LEU A 31 -5.93 6.17 -3.70
CA LEU A 31 -4.97 5.11 -3.42
C LEU A 31 -3.65 5.67 -2.89
N SER A 32 -3.15 6.79 -3.44
CA SER A 32 -1.92 7.43 -2.96
C SER A 32 -2.06 7.96 -1.54
N VAL A 33 -3.20 8.56 -1.19
CA VAL A 33 -3.48 9.03 0.18
C VAL A 33 -3.56 7.86 1.16
N LEU A 34 -4.21 6.76 0.77
CA LEU A 34 -4.27 5.54 1.59
C LEU A 34 -2.89 4.90 1.76
N ALA A 35 -2.06 4.90 0.71
CA ALA A 35 -0.68 4.44 0.75
C ALA A 35 0.17 5.25 1.74
N ALA A 36 0.11 6.59 1.64
CA ALA A 36 0.84 7.48 2.54
C ALA A 36 0.38 7.32 3.99
N THR A 37 -0.94 7.18 4.21
CA THR A 37 -1.51 6.96 5.54
C THR A 37 -1.07 5.62 6.14
N SER A 38 -1.14 4.55 5.35
CA SER A 38 -0.70 3.21 5.75
C SER A 38 0.79 3.20 6.11
N LEU A 39 1.62 3.85 5.29
CA LEU A 39 3.06 4.01 5.54
C LEU A 39 3.33 4.79 6.83
N ALA A 40 2.65 5.92 7.05
CA ALA A 40 2.80 6.73 8.25
C ALA A 40 2.44 5.93 9.51
N ILE A 41 1.34 5.17 9.48
CA ILE A 41 0.95 4.30 10.60
C ILE A 41 1.98 3.18 10.80
N GLY A 42 2.45 2.53 9.73
CA GLY A 42 3.48 1.50 9.79
C GLY A 42 4.79 2.00 10.41
N VAL A 43 5.27 3.18 9.98
CA VAL A 43 6.44 3.84 10.56
C VAL A 43 6.21 4.16 12.03
N THR A 44 5.03 4.66 12.39
CA THR A 44 4.67 4.96 13.78
C THR A 44 4.66 3.69 14.64
N ILE A 45 4.15 2.56 14.12
CA ILE A 45 4.20 1.27 14.81
C ILE A 45 5.65 0.85 15.07
N LEU A 46 6.55 0.97 14.09
CA LEU A 46 7.97 0.62 14.22
C LEU A 46 8.78 1.61 15.08
N ALA A 47 8.30 2.85 15.23
CA ALA A 47 8.91 3.88 16.07
C ALA A 47 8.46 3.76 17.53
N THR A 48 7.21 3.35 17.78
CA THR A 48 6.63 3.29 19.13
C THR A 48 6.73 1.92 19.79
N LYS A 49 6.85 0.84 18.99
CA LYS A 49 7.00 -0.51 19.49
C LYS A 49 8.42 -1.02 19.33
N GLU A 50 8.74 -2.04 20.12
CA GLU A 50 10.01 -2.76 20.02
C GLU A 50 10.25 -3.23 18.58
N ARG A 51 11.43 -2.90 18.04
CA ARG A 51 11.85 -3.25 16.68
C ARG A 51 12.24 -4.73 16.60
N SER A 52 11.26 -5.60 16.83
CA SER A 52 11.42 -7.04 16.59
C SER A 52 11.26 -7.33 15.09
N ALA A 53 11.98 -8.34 14.60
CA ALA A 53 11.85 -8.82 13.23
C ALA A 53 10.39 -9.19 12.89
N ARG A 54 9.63 -9.68 13.88
CA ARG A 54 8.20 -9.97 13.76
C ARG A 54 7.36 -8.73 13.43
N ASN A 55 7.58 -7.62 14.13
CA ASN A 55 6.82 -6.38 13.89
C ASN A 55 7.14 -5.79 12.52
N ILE A 56 8.42 -5.84 12.12
CA ILE A 56 8.87 -5.42 10.80
C ILE A 56 8.19 -6.28 9.73
N ALA A 57 8.22 -7.61 9.86
CA ALA A 57 7.58 -8.53 8.93
C ALA A 57 6.08 -8.27 8.79
N LEU A 58 5.35 -8.06 9.90
CA LEU A 58 3.91 -7.77 9.87
C LEU A 58 3.58 -6.44 9.17
N VAL A 59 4.37 -5.39 9.40
CA VAL A 59 4.19 -4.10 8.71
C VAL A 59 4.48 -4.25 7.22
N VAL A 60 5.57 -4.95 6.85
CA VAL A 60 5.91 -5.20 5.45
C VAL A 60 4.81 -5.98 4.75
N ILE A 61 4.31 -7.06 5.36
CA ILE A 61 3.22 -7.86 4.81
C ILE A 61 1.95 -7.01 4.61
N GLY A 62 1.56 -6.22 5.61
CA GLY A 62 0.37 -5.37 5.48
C GLY A 62 0.53 -4.28 4.41
N LEU A 63 1.72 -3.71 4.26
CA LEU A 63 2.02 -2.76 3.18
C LEU A 63 1.96 -3.44 1.81
N VAL A 64 2.56 -4.63 1.64
CA VAL A 64 2.53 -5.37 0.38
C VAL A 64 1.09 -5.73 -0.02
N ILE A 65 0.28 -6.20 0.94
CA ILE A 65 -1.13 -6.55 0.70
C ILE A 65 -1.94 -5.29 0.35
N GLY A 66 -1.81 -4.22 1.15
CA GLY A 66 -2.58 -3.00 0.95
C GLY A 66 -2.16 -2.24 -0.32
N GLN A 67 -0.89 -2.31 -0.69
CA GLN A 67 -0.31 -1.55 -1.80
C GLN A 67 0.04 -2.43 -3.00
N TRP A 68 -0.65 -3.55 -3.18
CA TRP A 68 -0.43 -4.47 -4.30
C TRP A 68 -0.52 -3.76 -5.67
N TRP A 69 -1.45 -2.80 -5.80
CA TRP A 69 -1.63 -1.98 -7.00
C TRP A 69 -0.36 -1.21 -7.40
N LEU A 70 0.47 -0.76 -6.45
CA LEU A 70 1.74 -0.09 -6.73
C LEU A 70 2.73 -1.05 -7.37
N ILE A 71 2.75 -2.31 -6.92
CA ILE A 71 3.60 -3.35 -7.48
C ILE A 71 3.18 -3.66 -8.91
N GLU A 72 1.87 -3.75 -9.18
CA GLU A 72 1.35 -3.95 -10.54
C GLU A 72 1.72 -2.80 -11.47
N VAL A 73 1.55 -1.54 -11.02
CA VAL A 73 1.92 -0.36 -11.81
C VAL A 73 3.42 -0.33 -12.10
N LEU A 74 4.26 -0.56 -11.08
CA LEU A 74 5.72 -0.59 -11.25
C LEU A 74 6.15 -1.74 -12.18
N ALA A 75 5.59 -2.93 -12.01
CA ALA A 75 5.87 -4.08 -12.87
C ALA A 75 5.48 -3.78 -14.32
N THR A 76 4.31 -3.17 -14.54
CA THR A 76 3.84 -2.78 -15.86
C THR A 76 4.78 -1.76 -16.49
N GLN A 77 5.19 -0.72 -15.75
CA GLN A 77 6.15 0.28 -16.24
C GLN A 77 7.51 -0.34 -16.59
N VAL A 78 8.00 -1.27 -15.77
CA VAL A 78 9.25 -1.98 -16.02
C VAL A 78 9.14 -2.83 -17.30
N ILE A 79 8.08 -3.63 -17.42
CA ILE A 79 7.83 -4.46 -18.61
C ILE A 79 7.71 -3.59 -19.86
N TRP A 80 7.00 -2.47 -19.80
CA TRP A 80 6.82 -1.56 -20.93
C TRP A 80 8.13 -0.90 -21.36
N ARG A 81 8.97 -0.50 -20.40
CA ARG A 81 10.32 0.04 -20.68
C ARG A 81 11.22 -0.99 -21.35
N PHE A 82 11.18 -2.25 -20.93
CA PHE A 82 12.02 -3.31 -21.51
C PHE A 82 11.44 -3.90 -22.80
N GLY A 83 10.12 -3.93 -22.95
CA GLY A 83 9.41 -4.50 -24.10
C GLY A 83 9.23 -3.56 -25.29
N GLY A 84 9.65 -2.29 -25.17
CA GLY A 84 9.54 -1.31 -26.25
C GLY A 84 8.11 -0.76 -26.48
N PHE A 85 7.15 -1.13 -25.64
CA PHE A 85 5.80 -0.57 -25.62
C PHE A 85 5.73 0.60 -24.64
N ALA A 86 6.58 1.61 -24.84
CA ALA A 86 6.31 2.92 -24.29
C ALA A 86 5.47 3.69 -25.31
N PRO A 87 4.31 4.27 -24.96
CA PRO A 87 3.80 5.39 -25.74
C PRO A 87 4.80 6.56 -25.73
#